data_AF-A0A706Q5Q5-F1
#
_entry.id   AF-A0A706Q5Q5-F1
#
_cell.length_a   1.000
_cell.length_b   1.000
_cell.length_c   1.000
_cell.angle_alpha   90.00
_cell.angle_beta   90.00
_cell.angle_gamma   90.00
#
_symmetry.space_group_name_H-M   'P 1'
#
loop_
_entity.id
_entity.type
_entity.pdbx_description
1 polymer ?
#
loop_
_entity_poly.entity_id
_entity_poly.type
_entity_poly.pdbx_seq_one_letter_code
_entity_poly.pdbx_strand_id
1 'polypeptide(L)'
;MKIFGYTLKRNYDTDGDCIRCPDCGSKEFKDTVTATVYEYQPSEVGTHCESCGAYVNFWAYGAFDPCFKFHDKSLPALKDRIIYKMKGLTTP
;
A
#
# COMPACT_ATOMS: atom_id res chain seq x y z
N MET A 1 3.43 7.24 -16.07
CA MET A 1 2.95 8.62 -16.29
C MET A 1 2.13 9.05 -15.08
N LYS A 2 2.52 10.14 -14.42
CA LYS A 2 1.76 10.78 -13.35
C LYS A 2 1.05 12.01 -13.93
N ILE A 3 -0.23 12.19 -13.63
CA ILE A 3 -1.02 13.38 -14.00
C ILE A 3 -1.41 14.04 -12.68
N PHE A 4 -0.96 15.27 -12.43
CA PHE A 4 -1.17 15.99 -11.16
C PHE A 4 -0.76 15.19 -9.91
N GLY A 5 0.33 14.42 -9.99
CA GLY A 5 0.79 13.55 -8.90
C GLY A 5 0.07 12.19 -8.79
N TYR A 6 -0.96 11.95 -9.61
CA TYR A 6 -1.72 10.69 -9.61
C TYR A 6 -1.32 9.74 -10.73
N THR A 7 -1.37 8.44 -10.46
CA THR A 7 -1.19 7.38 -11.46
C THR A 7 -2.52 6.92 -12.06
N LEU A 8 -2.51 6.53 -13.34
CA LEU A 8 -3.71 6.01 -14.02
C LEU A 8 -4.18 4.65 -13.48
N LYS A 9 -3.23 3.79 -13.08
CA LYS A 9 -3.50 2.46 -12.52
C LYS A 9 -3.37 2.49 -11.01
N ARG A 10 -4.00 1.54 -10.30
CA ARG A 10 -3.82 1.33 -8.86
C ARG A 10 -2.35 1.08 -8.51
N ASN A 11 -1.97 1.45 -7.30
CA ASN A 11 -0.67 1.11 -6.71
C ASN A 11 -0.78 -0.10 -5.77
N TYR A 12 -2.00 -0.43 -5.35
CA TYR A 12 -2.33 -1.57 -4.50
C TYR A 12 -3.40 -2.45 -5.14
N ASP A 13 -3.38 -3.74 -4.84
CA ASP A 13 -4.41 -4.67 -5.28
C ASP A 13 -5.67 -4.64 -4.37
N THR A 14 -6.55 -5.62 -4.56
CA THR A 14 -7.77 -5.76 -3.77
C THR A 14 -7.50 -6.15 -2.32
N ASP A 15 -6.45 -6.94 -2.07
CA ASP A 15 -6.11 -7.49 -0.76
C ASP A 15 -5.25 -6.50 0.06
N GLY A 16 -4.74 -5.46 -0.60
CA GLY A 16 -3.92 -4.41 0.02
C GLY A 16 -2.43 -4.58 -0.24
N ASP A 17 -2.04 -5.49 -1.12
CA ASP A 17 -0.64 -5.64 -1.49
C ASP A 17 -0.17 -4.50 -2.40
N CYS A 18 1.06 -4.03 -2.20
CA CYS A 18 1.65 -2.96 -3.01
C CYS A 18 2.21 -3.56 -4.31
N ILE A 19 1.48 -3.37 -5.41
CA ILE A 19 1.88 -3.86 -6.74
C ILE A 19 2.72 -2.85 -7.53
N ARG A 20 2.77 -1.59 -7.06
CA ARG A 20 3.60 -0.53 -7.62
C ARG A 20 3.81 0.58 -6.59
N CYS A 21 5.06 1.00 -6.38
CA CYS A 21 5.38 2.06 -5.45
C CYS A 21 4.63 3.37 -5.81
N PRO A 22 3.87 3.97 -4.87
CA PRO A 22 3.14 5.22 -5.13
C PRO A 22 4.07 6.43 -5.35
N ASP A 23 5.30 6.38 -4.82
CA ASP A 23 6.24 7.49 -4.87
C ASP A 23 7.11 7.48 -6.12
N CYS A 24 7.77 6.36 -6.46
CA CYS A 24 8.66 6.28 -7.63
C CYS A 24 8.07 5.49 -8.81
N GLY A 25 7.03 4.68 -8.60
CA GLY A 25 6.42 3.86 -9.65
C GLY A 25 7.14 2.54 -9.95
N SER A 26 8.20 2.20 -9.22
CA SER A 26 8.88 0.90 -9.30
C SER A 26 7.97 -0.25 -8.86
N LYS A 27 8.28 -1.46 -9.31
CA LYS A 27 7.62 -2.71 -8.92
C LYS A 27 8.55 -3.65 -8.13
N GLU A 28 9.77 -3.19 -7.85
CA GLU A 28 10.75 -3.95 -7.09
C GLU A 28 10.61 -3.60 -5.61
N PHE A 29 10.38 -4.64 -4.81
CA PHE A 29 10.11 -4.54 -3.38
C PHE A 29 10.94 -5.52 -2.59
N LYS A 30 11.30 -5.11 -1.38
CA LYS A 30 12.01 -5.91 -0.41
C LYS A 30 11.18 -6.04 0.86
N ASP A 31 10.95 -7.28 1.25
CA ASP A 31 10.30 -7.62 2.52
C ASP A 31 11.33 -7.76 3.63
N THR A 32 10.94 -7.32 4.82
CA THR A 32 11.69 -7.48 6.06
C THR A 32 10.74 -8.03 7.11
N VAL A 33 11.00 -9.25 7.58
CA VAL A 33 10.24 -9.83 8.70
C VAL A 33 10.54 -9.04 9.96
N THR A 34 9.52 -8.40 10.54
CA THR A 34 9.65 -7.59 11.76
C THR A 34 9.29 -8.36 13.02
N ALA A 35 8.44 -9.38 12.89
CA ALA A 35 8.11 -10.30 13.98
C ALA A 35 7.79 -11.70 13.45
N THR A 36 8.03 -12.70 14.31
CA THR A 36 7.72 -14.12 14.05
C THR A 36 6.93 -14.73 15.19
N VAL A 37 6.10 -15.72 14.89
CA VAL A 37 5.46 -16.61 15.87
C VAL A 37 6.22 -17.94 15.96
N TYR A 38 5.61 -18.95 16.60
CA TYR A 38 6.18 -20.30 16.76
C TYR A 38 6.72 -20.85 15.42
N GLU A 39 7.82 -21.59 15.50
CA GLU A 39 8.53 -22.12 14.31
C GLU A 39 9.03 -21.07 13.30
N TYR A 40 9.30 -19.84 13.75
CA TYR A 40 9.84 -18.76 12.91
C TYR A 40 8.91 -18.34 11.77
N GLN A 41 7.63 -18.67 11.85
CA GLN A 41 6.65 -18.22 10.86
C GLN A 41 6.49 -16.70 10.99
N PRO A 42 6.59 -15.92 9.89
CA PRO A 42 6.38 -14.48 9.95
C PRO A 42 4.99 -14.14 10.49
N SER A 43 4.93 -13.27 11.49
CA SER A 43 3.68 -12.69 11.99
C SER A 43 3.53 -11.23 11.57
N GLU A 44 4.64 -10.57 11.27
CA GLU A 44 4.67 -9.21 10.75
C GLU A 44 5.77 -9.06 9.69
N VAL A 45 5.44 -8.38 8.60
CA VAL A 45 6.35 -8.13 7.47
C VAL A 45 6.20 -6.69 7.03
N GLY A 46 7.31 -5.95 7.03
CA GLY A 46 7.40 -4.63 6.45
C GLY A 46 7.95 -4.67 5.03
N THR A 47 7.27 -4.03 4.08
CA THR A 47 7.66 -4.00 2.67
C THR A 47 8.16 -2.61 2.28
N HIS A 48 9.34 -2.56 1.69
CA HIS A 48 9.97 -1.34 1.21
C HIS A 48 10.20 -1.40 -0.31
N CYS A 49 10.09 -0.25 -0.98
CA CYS A 49 10.49 -0.15 -2.38
C CYS A 49 12.01 -0.16 -2.50
N GLU A 50 12.58 -1.06 -3.30
CA GLU A 50 14.03 -1.14 -3.48
C GLU A 50 14.62 0.07 -4.20
N SER A 51 13.83 0.70 -5.07
CA SER A 51 14.33 1.80 -5.91
C SER A 51 14.41 3.14 -5.17
N CYS A 52 13.53 3.39 -4.20
CA CYS A 52 13.46 4.68 -3.50
C CYS A 52 13.45 4.57 -1.98
N GLY A 53 13.48 3.36 -1.42
CA GLY A 53 13.48 3.13 0.02
C GLY A 53 12.16 3.44 0.74
N ALA A 54 11.11 3.81 0.02
CA ALA A 54 9.82 4.14 0.64
C ALA A 54 9.24 2.92 1.35
N TYR A 55 8.74 3.10 2.56
CA TYR A 55 7.95 2.10 3.26
C TYR A 55 6.53 2.10 2.66
N VAL A 56 6.17 1.00 2.02
CA VAL A 56 5.00 0.96 1.11
C VAL A 56 3.93 -0.01 1.54
N ASN A 57 4.24 -0.95 2.44
CA ASN A 57 3.26 -1.88 2.95
C ASN A 57 3.66 -2.43 4.32
N PHE A 58 2.66 -2.85 5.08
CA PHE A 58 2.84 -3.63 6.30
C PHE A 58 1.82 -4.75 6.32
N TRP A 59 2.27 -5.98 6.51
CA TRP A 59 1.42 -7.15 6.70
C TRP A 59 1.55 -7.64 8.13
N ALA A 60 0.43 -7.84 8.81
CA ALA A 60 0.42 -8.42 10.15
C ALA A 60 -0.75 -9.37 10.31
N TYR A 61 -0.48 -10.56 10.85
CA TYR A 61 -1.49 -11.56 11.23
C TYR A 61 -2.56 -11.83 10.16
N GLY A 62 -2.16 -11.93 8.88
CA GLY A 62 -3.07 -12.27 7.78
C GLY A 62 -3.72 -11.09 7.06
N ALA A 63 -3.44 -9.84 7.45
CA ALA A 63 -4.00 -8.66 6.79
C ALA A 63 -2.94 -7.58 6.55
N PHE A 64 -3.08 -6.86 5.43
CA PHE A 64 -2.30 -5.66 5.17
C PHE A 64 -2.89 -4.46 5.92
N ASP A 65 -2.01 -3.59 6.44
CA ASP A 65 -2.41 -2.35 7.08
C ASP A 65 -3.09 -1.44 6.05
N PRO A 66 -4.38 -1.11 6.25
CA PRO A 66 -5.15 -0.34 5.28
C PRO A 66 -4.61 1.08 5.08
N CYS A 67 -3.81 1.63 6.00
CA CYS A 67 -3.28 2.99 5.85
C CYS A 67 -2.48 3.18 4.55
N PHE A 68 -1.68 2.17 4.17
CA PHE A 68 -0.89 2.21 2.93
C PHE A 68 -1.78 2.27 1.69
N LYS A 69 -2.83 1.45 1.65
CA LYS A 69 -3.81 1.45 0.55
C LYS A 69 -4.57 2.77 0.47
N PHE A 70 -4.88 3.41 1.60
CA PHE A 70 -5.50 4.73 1.61
C PHE A 70 -4.56 5.82 1.08
N HIS A 71 -3.24 5.65 1.22
CA HIS A 71 -2.22 6.49 0.58
C HIS A 71 -2.03 6.23 -0.92
N ASP A 72 -2.82 5.34 -1.55
CA ASP A 72 -2.74 5.11 -2.99
C ASP A 72 -2.97 6.42 -3.78
N LYS A 73 -1.92 6.89 -4.45
CA LYS A 73 -1.92 8.05 -5.35
C LYS A 73 -2.42 7.69 -6.75
N SER A 74 -3.40 6.80 -6.89
CA SER A 74 -4.03 6.45 -8.18
C SER A 74 -5.37 7.14 -8.39
N LEU A 75 -5.74 7.40 -9.64
CA LEU A 75 -7.06 7.96 -9.99
C LEU A 75 -8.23 7.07 -9.50
N PRO A 76 -8.18 5.73 -9.62
CA PRO A 76 -9.19 4.86 -9.01
C PRO A 76 -9.32 5.03 -7.50
N ALA A 77 -8.20 5.11 -6.77
CA ALA A 77 -8.24 5.31 -5.32
C ALA A 77 -8.75 6.70 -4.93
N LEU A 78 -8.40 7.73 -5.71
CA LEU A 78 -8.95 9.08 -5.53
C LEU A 78 -10.48 9.09 -5.66
N LYS A 79 -11.01 8.40 -6.68
CA LYS A 79 -12.45 8.26 -6.88
C LYS A 79 -13.12 7.60 -5.67
N ASP A 80 -12.53 6.52 -5.14
CA ASP A 80 -13.08 5.83 -3.97
C ASP A 80 -13.11 6.75 -2.74
N ARG A 81 -12.02 7.49 -2.48
CA ARG A 81 -11.94 8.46 -1.38
C ARG A 81 -12.99 9.56 -1.49
N ILE A 82 -13.24 10.07 -2.70
CA ILE A 82 -14.31 11.06 -2.94
C ILE A 82 -15.67 10.45 -2.60
N ILE A 83 -15.97 9.22 -3.06
CA ILE A 83 -17.22 8.53 -2.76
C ILE A 83 -17.40 8.31 -1.26
N TYR A 84 -16.36 7.87 -0.55
CA TYR A 84 -16.40 7.71 0.90
C TYR A 84 -16.68 9.02 1.62
N LYS A 85 -16.01 10.10 1.21
CA LYS A 85 -16.25 11.43 1.77
C LYS A 85 -17.68 11.92 1.53
N MET A 86 -18.23 11.69 0.34
CA MET A 86 -19.63 11.99 0.03
C MET A 86 -20.63 11.19 0.89
N LYS A 87 -20.23 9.99 1.35
CA LYS A 87 -21.02 9.15 2.28
C LYS A 87 -20.80 9.50 3.75
N GLY A 88 -20.01 10.53 4.07
CA GLY A 88 -19.68 10.90 5.44
C GLY A 88 -18.71 9.94 6.14
N LEU A 89 -18.00 9.09 5.40
CA LEU A 89 -16.98 8.21 5.95
C LEU A 89 -15.65 8.95 6.03
N THR A 90 -14.97 8.84 7.17
CA THR A 90 -13.59 9.29 7.34
C THR A 90 -12.64 8.21 6.85
N THR A 91 -11.78 8.54 5.89
CA THR A 91 -10.61 7.71 5.61
C THR A 91 -9.50 8.10 6.60
N PRO A 92 -8.64 7.16 7.01
CA PRO A 92 -7.44 7.45 7.80
C PRO A 92 -6.61 8.60 7.22
#